data_AF-A0A8S3BGC7-F1
#
_entry.id   AF-A0A8S3BGC7-F1
#
_cell.length_a   1.000
_cell.length_b   1.000
_cell.length_c   1.000
_cell.angle_alpha   90.00
_cell.angle_beta   90.00
_cell.angle_gamma   90.00
#
_symmetry.space_group_name_H-M   'P 1'
#
loop_
_entity.id
_entity.type
_entity.pdbx_description
1 polymer ?
#
loop_
_entity_poly.entity_id
_entity_poly.type
_entity_poly.pdbx_seq_one_letter_code
_entity_poly.pdbx_strand_id
1 'polypeptide(L)'
;MGNTDSKVDFRAAIAQLAARSQQIESNDESFWDQFWSDKISNVQDIFALVPAAEIRSLRDESPSSLAILCNKLVDRLQQAAEHSCQTERDQIAAINCVRLLTRLLPYIFEESEWRGFFWSDIPNGQQQTTTSNGDYLSKPPLAQRLLQTLADLLFCPDFTVSSKKKKGPDNPEDIHTIDSCEYIWEAGVGCAHSPVHSPSNDRHRTEILKLLLACFSETIYMKPSIELQSYPNKWLNYFTSSDNRQTLPLFTSLINIVFSYDPVGYLPYNYLLFTDTREPLVEAAAQLLCVTLDNSSSSINEHISSSSSSTSKMSIGDEGSNLFINYLSRIHRDDL
;
A
#
# COMPACT_ATOMS: atom_id res chain seq x y z
N MET A 1 20.37 11.75 -24.90
CA MET A 1 21.59 11.38 -24.15
C MET A 1 21.33 11.21 -22.65
N GLY A 2 20.41 11.94 -22.01
CA GLY A 2 20.22 11.86 -20.54
C GLY A 2 19.55 10.61 -19.93
N ASN A 3 18.98 9.67 -20.69
CA ASN A 3 18.33 8.49 -20.08
C ASN A 3 19.32 7.36 -19.72
N THR A 4 20.44 7.27 -20.44
CA THR A 4 21.47 6.26 -20.16
C THR A 4 22.25 6.61 -18.90
N ASP A 5 22.62 7.88 -18.75
CA ASP A 5 23.39 8.36 -17.59
C ASP A 5 22.57 8.18 -16.29
N SER A 6 21.27 8.51 -16.28
CA SER A 6 20.43 8.31 -15.10
C SER A 6 20.24 6.85 -14.69
N LYS A 7 20.24 5.91 -15.64
CA LYS A 7 20.23 4.47 -15.32
C LYS A 7 21.55 4.02 -14.70
N VAL A 8 22.67 4.61 -15.14
CA VAL A 8 24.00 4.35 -14.57
C VAL A 8 24.08 4.90 -13.15
N ASP A 9 23.63 6.14 -12.93
CA ASP A 9 23.61 6.78 -11.60
C ASP A 9 22.77 5.97 -10.61
N PHE A 10 21.55 5.57 -11.01
CA PHE A 10 20.69 4.72 -10.18
C PHE A 10 21.34 3.37 -9.84
N ARG A 11 22.02 2.72 -10.80
CA ARG A 11 22.77 1.49 -10.53
C ARG A 11 23.93 1.72 -9.56
N ALA A 12 24.64 2.82 -9.72
CA ALA A 12 25.72 3.20 -8.83
C ALA A 12 25.18 3.41 -7.41
N ALA A 13 24.03 4.05 -7.24
CA ALA A 13 23.38 4.25 -5.95
C ALA A 13 22.98 2.93 -5.27
N ILE A 14 22.42 1.96 -6.02
CA ILE A 14 22.12 0.61 -5.50
C ILE A 14 23.39 -0.12 -5.07
N ALA A 15 24.45 -0.09 -5.90
CA ALA A 15 25.73 -0.71 -5.56
C ALA A 15 26.38 -0.05 -4.33
N GLN A 16 26.21 1.27 -4.19
CA GLN A 16 26.67 2.04 -3.05
C GLN A 16 25.98 1.63 -1.75
N LEU A 17 24.66 1.37 -1.77
CA LEU A 17 23.92 0.86 -0.61
C LEU A 17 24.42 -0.52 -0.14
N ALA A 18 24.74 -1.39 -1.10
CA ALA A 18 25.23 -2.74 -0.83
C ALA A 18 26.69 -2.75 -0.34
N ALA A 19 27.48 -1.71 -0.64
CA ALA A 19 28.87 -1.63 -0.25
C ALA A 19 29.04 -1.41 1.27
N ARG A 20 29.54 -2.42 1.98
CA ARG A 20 29.79 -2.40 3.44
C ARG A 20 30.67 -1.26 3.94
N SER A 21 31.49 -0.66 3.08
CA SER A 21 32.49 0.37 3.43
C SER A 21 31.96 1.80 3.43
N GLN A 22 30.75 2.06 2.94
CA GLN A 22 30.19 3.40 2.85
C GLN A 22 28.94 3.51 3.72
N GLN A 23 29.07 4.17 4.88
CA GLN A 23 27.90 4.63 5.63
C GLN A 23 27.28 5.80 4.88
N ILE A 24 26.11 5.57 4.28
CA ILE A 24 25.34 6.63 3.64
C ILE A 24 24.60 7.39 4.73
N GLU A 25 24.81 8.70 4.78
CA GLU A 25 24.11 9.55 5.74
C GLU A 25 22.62 9.59 5.41
N SER A 26 21.77 9.41 6.42
CA SER A 26 20.32 9.47 6.26
C SER A 26 19.82 10.83 5.75
N ASN A 27 20.63 11.88 5.85
CA ASN A 27 20.24 13.25 5.51
C ASN A 27 20.73 13.70 4.13
N ASP A 28 21.40 12.83 3.37
CA ASP A 28 21.84 13.14 2.00
C ASP A 28 20.67 13.04 1.02
N GLU A 29 19.82 14.08 1.00
CA GLU A 29 18.66 14.14 0.10
C GLU A 29 19.06 14.03 -1.38
N SER A 30 20.25 14.49 -1.77
CA SER A 30 20.72 14.41 -3.15
C SER A 30 20.99 12.98 -3.62
N PHE A 31 21.47 12.14 -2.69
CA PHE A 31 21.62 10.71 -2.92
C PHE A 31 20.25 10.03 -3.06
N TRP A 32 19.35 10.28 -2.12
CA TRP A 32 18.05 9.58 -2.08
C TRP A 32 17.12 9.98 -3.23
N ASP A 33 17.20 11.23 -3.72
CA ASP A 33 16.41 11.73 -4.86
C ASP A 33 16.61 10.92 -6.15
N GLN A 34 17.71 10.19 -6.27
CA GLN A 34 17.99 9.32 -7.42
C GLN A 34 16.99 8.16 -7.53
N PHE A 35 16.45 7.65 -6.41
CA PHE A 35 15.57 6.48 -6.40
C PHE A 35 14.16 6.74 -6.93
N TRP A 36 13.69 7.98 -6.84
CA TRP A 36 12.36 8.40 -7.28
C TRP A 36 12.41 9.48 -8.37
N SER A 37 13.51 9.50 -9.11
CA SER A 37 13.73 10.38 -10.26
C SER A 37 12.75 10.11 -11.41
N ASP A 38 12.41 11.16 -12.17
CA ASP A 38 11.59 11.11 -13.39
C ASP A 38 12.23 10.35 -14.55
N LYS A 39 13.52 10.08 -14.47
CA LYS A 39 14.30 9.43 -15.53
C LYS A 39 14.05 7.92 -15.60
N ILE A 40 13.60 7.30 -14.51
CA ILE A 40 13.28 5.87 -14.45
C ILE A 40 11.82 5.72 -14.08
N SER A 41 10.94 5.72 -15.08
CA SER A 41 9.48 5.76 -14.90
C SER A 41 8.76 4.49 -15.35
N ASN A 42 9.49 3.43 -15.70
CA ASN A 42 8.93 2.12 -16.05
C ASN A 42 9.30 1.06 -14.99
N VAL A 43 8.32 0.29 -14.54
CA VAL A 43 8.51 -0.84 -13.61
C VAL A 43 9.52 -1.87 -14.12
N GLN A 44 9.53 -2.15 -15.43
CA GLN A 44 10.47 -3.12 -16.02
C GLN A 44 11.92 -2.64 -15.93
N ASP A 45 12.13 -1.32 -16.11
CA ASP A 45 13.47 -0.73 -15.93
C ASP A 45 13.91 -0.84 -14.47
N ILE A 46 13.04 -0.52 -13.50
CA ILE A 46 13.36 -0.67 -12.08
C ILE A 46 13.72 -2.11 -11.74
N PHE A 47 12.95 -3.09 -12.22
CA PHE A 47 13.18 -4.50 -11.91
C PHE A 47 14.46 -5.04 -12.55
N ALA A 48 14.84 -4.53 -13.72
CA ALA A 48 16.11 -4.86 -14.38
C ALA A 48 17.31 -4.17 -13.71
N LEU A 49 17.11 -2.95 -13.18
CA LEU A 49 18.14 -2.19 -12.47
C LEU A 49 18.32 -2.64 -11.02
N VAL A 50 17.35 -3.32 -10.43
CA VAL A 50 17.41 -3.89 -9.07
C VAL A 50 17.20 -5.42 -9.11
N PRO A 51 18.26 -6.20 -9.47
CA PRO A 51 18.20 -7.65 -9.51
C PRO A 51 17.99 -8.28 -8.13
N ALA A 52 17.36 -9.47 -8.11
CA ALA A 52 17.10 -10.23 -6.89
C ALA A 52 18.36 -10.49 -6.05
N ALA A 53 19.48 -10.84 -6.70
CA ALA A 53 20.74 -11.13 -6.04
C ALA A 53 21.31 -9.90 -5.30
N GLU A 54 21.15 -8.70 -5.87
CA GLU A 54 21.61 -7.46 -5.23
C GLU A 54 20.74 -7.10 -4.03
N ILE A 55 19.43 -7.33 -4.09
CA ILE A 55 18.53 -7.10 -2.94
C ILE A 55 18.89 -8.04 -1.78
N ARG A 56 19.16 -9.31 -2.07
CA ARG A 56 19.60 -10.28 -1.03
C ARG A 56 20.96 -9.92 -0.46
N SER A 57 21.93 -9.55 -1.30
CA SER A 57 23.25 -9.06 -0.83
C SER A 57 23.10 -7.80 0.04
N LEU A 58 22.28 -6.83 -0.37
CA LEU A 58 21.97 -5.64 0.42
C LEU A 58 21.32 -6.00 1.77
N ARG A 59 20.38 -6.94 1.79
CA ARG A 59 19.71 -7.43 3.01
C ARG A 59 20.68 -8.13 3.96
N ASP A 60 21.57 -8.97 3.44
CA ASP A 60 22.43 -9.84 4.24
C ASP A 60 23.73 -9.14 4.67
N GLU A 61 24.29 -8.28 3.81
CA GLU A 61 25.59 -7.65 4.03
C GLU A 61 25.49 -6.25 4.64
N SER A 62 24.38 -5.54 4.38
CA SER A 62 24.16 -4.13 4.75
C SER A 62 22.70 -3.86 5.19
N PRO A 63 22.18 -4.60 6.21
CA PRO A 63 20.77 -4.50 6.64
C PRO A 63 20.38 -3.10 7.12
N SER A 64 21.31 -2.33 7.72
CA SER A 64 21.05 -0.95 8.12
C SER A 64 20.73 -0.04 6.93
N SER A 65 21.45 -0.19 5.81
CA SER A 65 21.22 0.62 4.60
C SER A 65 19.88 0.27 3.96
N LEU A 66 19.50 -1.02 3.96
CA LEU A 66 18.18 -1.44 3.49
C LEU A 66 17.05 -0.88 4.37
N ALA A 67 17.23 -0.88 5.69
CA ALA A 67 16.27 -0.31 6.63
C ALA A 67 16.10 1.21 6.40
N ILE A 68 17.18 1.95 6.16
CA ILE A 68 17.13 3.38 5.83
C ILE A 68 16.41 3.60 4.49
N LEU A 69 16.72 2.80 3.46
CA LEU A 69 16.04 2.87 2.17
C LEU A 69 14.53 2.67 2.33
N CYS A 70 14.09 1.62 3.04
CA CYS A 70 12.67 1.39 3.29
C CYS A 70 12.02 2.57 4.03
N ASN A 71 12.67 3.14 5.04
CA ASN A 71 12.16 4.32 5.74
C ASN A 71 12.02 5.52 4.79
N LYS A 72 13.05 5.82 3.97
CA LYS A 72 13.03 6.93 3.01
C LYS A 72 11.95 6.77 1.95
N LEU A 73 11.73 5.55 1.45
CA LEU A 73 10.66 5.29 0.48
C LEU A 73 9.27 5.54 1.09
N VAL A 74 9.04 5.14 2.35
CA VAL A 74 7.77 5.39 3.05
C VAL A 74 7.62 6.86 3.43
N ASP A 75 8.67 7.51 3.92
CA ASP A 75 8.68 8.95 4.20
C ASP A 75 8.35 9.76 2.94
N ARG A 76 8.91 9.38 1.78
CA ARG A 76 8.63 10.05 0.50
C ARG A 76 7.20 9.81 0.03
N LEU A 77 6.63 8.62 0.22
CA LEU A 77 5.21 8.37 -0.05
C LEU A 77 4.31 9.23 0.83
N GLN A 78 4.64 9.37 2.11
CA GLN A 78 3.89 10.21 3.04
C GLN A 78 3.92 11.67 2.61
N GLN A 79 5.09 12.20 2.27
CA GLN A 79 5.20 13.56 1.74
C GLN A 79 4.40 13.75 0.45
N ALA A 80 4.40 12.76 -0.45
CA ALA A 80 3.60 12.84 -1.68
C ALA A 80 2.10 12.86 -1.37
N ALA A 81 1.65 12.06 -0.40
CA ALA A 81 0.26 12.07 0.07
C ALA A 81 -0.10 13.39 0.78
N GLU A 82 0.74 13.92 1.67
CA GLU A 82 0.50 15.21 2.34
C GLU A 82 0.34 16.37 1.36
N HIS A 83 1.12 16.37 0.27
CA HIS A 83 1.00 17.35 -0.82
C HIS A 83 -0.05 16.96 -1.87
N SER A 84 -0.86 15.94 -1.63
CA SER A 84 -1.91 15.46 -2.54
C SER A 84 -1.45 15.17 -3.97
N CYS A 85 -0.19 14.75 -4.12
CA CYS A 85 0.39 14.42 -5.43
C CYS A 85 0.13 15.51 -6.51
N GLN A 86 0.15 16.78 -6.11
CA GLN A 86 -0.24 17.92 -6.95
C GLN A 86 0.62 18.07 -8.21
N THR A 87 1.90 17.72 -8.13
CA THR A 87 2.84 17.87 -9.24
C THR A 87 3.11 16.54 -9.92
N GLU A 88 3.38 16.56 -11.23
CA GLU A 88 3.81 15.36 -11.97
C GLU A 88 5.05 14.73 -11.34
N ARG A 89 5.98 15.55 -10.82
CA ARG A 89 7.16 15.07 -10.09
C ARG A 89 6.77 14.27 -8.86
N ASP A 90 5.79 14.71 -8.08
CA ASP A 90 5.34 13.99 -6.88
C ASP A 90 4.59 12.70 -7.24
N GLN A 91 3.79 12.70 -8.31
CA GLN A 91 3.11 11.50 -8.82
C GLN A 91 4.12 10.43 -9.27
N ILE A 92 5.10 10.84 -10.08
CA ILE A 92 6.20 9.97 -10.53
C ILE A 92 6.97 9.44 -9.32
N ALA A 93 7.31 10.31 -8.38
CA ALA A 93 8.08 9.92 -7.21
C ALA A 93 7.32 8.90 -6.36
N ALA A 94 6.03 9.13 -6.10
CA ALA A 94 5.17 8.20 -5.37
C ALA A 94 5.12 6.83 -6.06
N ILE A 95 4.86 6.79 -7.37
CA ILE A 95 4.78 5.52 -8.11
C ILE A 95 6.13 4.80 -8.15
N ASN A 96 7.25 5.51 -8.25
CA ASN A 96 8.57 4.88 -8.18
C ASN A 96 8.86 4.31 -6.78
N CYS A 97 8.46 4.99 -5.71
CA CYS A 97 8.52 4.42 -4.36
C CYS A 97 7.65 3.16 -4.24
N VAL A 98 6.43 3.18 -4.80
CA VAL A 98 5.53 2.00 -4.84
C VAL A 98 6.21 0.82 -5.53
N ARG A 99 6.82 1.04 -6.71
CA ARG A 99 7.51 0.00 -7.48
C ARG A 99 8.72 -0.57 -6.76
N LEU A 100 9.53 0.30 -6.15
CA LEU A 100 10.70 -0.11 -5.38
C LEU A 100 10.30 -0.97 -4.18
N LEU A 101 9.32 -0.53 -3.38
CA LEU A 101 8.82 -1.33 -2.26
C LEU A 101 8.23 -2.66 -2.74
N THR A 102 7.47 -2.67 -3.85
CA THR A 102 6.92 -3.89 -4.45
C THR A 102 8.02 -4.87 -4.84
N ARG A 103 9.16 -4.32 -5.31
CA ARG A 103 10.32 -5.12 -5.69
C ARG A 103 11.10 -5.65 -4.48
N LEU A 104 11.22 -4.86 -3.42
CA LEU A 104 12.05 -5.17 -2.25
C LEU A 104 11.38 -6.15 -1.28
N LEU A 105 10.10 -5.94 -0.97
CA LEU A 105 9.39 -6.67 0.10
C LEU A 105 9.47 -8.21 0.00
N PRO A 106 9.26 -8.84 -1.17
CA PRO A 106 9.44 -10.28 -1.34
C PRO A 106 10.75 -10.83 -0.77
N TYR A 107 11.87 -10.16 -1.07
CA TYR A 107 13.19 -10.60 -0.65
C TYR A 107 13.48 -10.24 0.80
N ILE A 108 12.85 -9.18 1.33
CA ILE A 108 12.93 -8.87 2.76
C ILE A 108 12.24 -9.95 3.58
N PHE A 109 11.07 -10.44 3.13
CA PHE A 109 10.28 -11.45 3.84
C PHE A 109 10.89 -12.85 3.87
N GLU A 110 11.87 -13.13 3.01
CA GLU A 110 12.66 -14.37 3.06
C GLU A 110 13.40 -14.55 4.41
N GLU A 111 13.71 -13.47 5.13
CA GLU A 111 14.40 -13.50 6.42
C GLU A 111 13.47 -13.11 7.58
N SER A 112 13.37 -13.98 8.59
CA SER A 112 12.42 -13.79 9.70
C SER A 112 12.72 -12.59 10.59
N GLU A 113 13.98 -12.17 10.67
CA GLU A 113 14.42 -11.05 11.51
C GLU A 113 13.80 -9.72 11.07
N TRP A 114 13.48 -9.59 9.79
CA TRP A 114 12.90 -8.37 9.21
C TRP A 114 11.41 -8.18 9.54
N ARG A 115 10.72 -9.19 10.07
CA ARG A 115 9.31 -9.06 10.46
C ARG A 115 9.13 -8.07 11.61
N GLY A 116 10.08 -8.07 12.54
CA GLY A 116 10.10 -7.12 13.66
C GLY A 116 10.27 -5.68 13.16
N PHE A 117 11.14 -5.45 12.18
CA PHE A 117 11.49 -4.11 11.69
C PHE A 117 10.27 -3.27 11.25
N PHE A 118 9.33 -3.85 10.52
CA PHE A 118 8.17 -3.09 10.03
C PHE A 118 7.13 -2.79 11.11
N TRP A 119 7.05 -3.63 12.13
CA TRP A 119 6.01 -3.57 13.18
C TRP A 119 6.54 -3.12 14.55
N SER A 120 7.85 -2.88 14.68
CA SER A 120 8.46 -2.37 15.89
C SER A 120 8.25 -0.86 16.01
N ASP A 121 7.97 -0.40 17.23
CA ASP A 121 8.03 1.02 17.56
C ASP A 121 9.46 1.55 17.39
N ILE A 122 9.58 2.76 16.84
CA ILE A 122 10.88 3.43 16.75
C ILE A 122 11.28 3.81 18.18
N PRO A 123 12.48 3.41 18.67
CA PRO A 123 12.92 3.78 20.02
C PRO A 123 12.84 5.29 20.21
N ASN A 124 12.30 5.72 21.36
CA ASN A 124 11.95 7.11 21.76
C ASN A 124 13.05 8.18 21.59
N GLY A 125 14.21 7.91 20.98
CA GLY A 125 15.33 8.83 20.85
C GLY A 125 15.57 9.45 19.47
N GLN A 126 14.93 8.99 18.38
CA GLN A 126 15.33 9.42 17.03
C GLN A 126 14.35 10.34 16.30
N GLN A 127 13.04 10.32 16.58
CA GLN A 127 12.07 11.23 15.93
C GLN A 127 10.90 11.52 16.88
N GLN A 128 11.14 12.37 17.88
CA GLN A 128 10.07 12.94 18.71
C GLN A 128 9.45 14.13 17.97
N THR A 129 8.18 14.01 17.56
CA THR A 129 7.39 15.18 17.17
C THR A 129 6.73 15.75 18.42
N THR A 130 7.17 16.92 18.86
CA THR A 130 6.53 17.62 19.97
C THR A 130 5.19 18.19 19.50
N THR A 131 4.09 17.69 20.04
CA THR A 131 2.80 18.39 19.90
C THR A 131 2.82 19.66 20.74
N SER A 132 2.01 20.65 20.35
CA SER A 132 1.87 21.93 21.07
C SER A 132 1.43 21.79 22.54
N ASN A 133 1.00 20.59 22.95
CA ASN A 133 0.53 20.26 24.30
C ASN A 133 1.54 19.45 25.14
N GLY A 134 2.75 19.16 24.62
CA GLY A 134 3.80 18.50 25.39
C GLY A 134 3.66 16.97 25.54
N ASP A 135 2.69 16.35 24.87
CA ASP A 135 2.58 14.89 24.81
C ASP A 135 3.50 14.32 23.72
N TYR A 136 4.34 13.36 24.12
CA TYR A 136 5.22 12.60 23.24
C TYR A 136 4.39 11.56 22.47
N LEU A 137 4.08 11.84 21.20
CA LEU A 137 3.51 10.83 20.30
C LEU A 137 4.64 9.99 19.72
N SER A 138 4.61 8.68 20.01
CA SER A 138 5.45 7.71 19.31
C SER A 138 5.05 7.69 17.83
N LYS A 139 6.02 7.78 16.92
CA LYS A 139 5.78 7.62 15.48
C LYS A 139 5.29 6.18 15.24
N PRO A 140 4.14 5.98 14.56
CA PRO A 140 3.60 4.64 14.36
C PRO A 140 4.59 3.75 13.57
N PRO A 141 4.50 2.42 13.72
CA PRO A 141 5.36 1.48 13.00
C PRO A 141 5.36 1.70 11.49
N LEU A 142 6.47 1.33 10.83
CA LEU A 142 6.66 1.55 9.40
C LEU A 142 5.57 0.89 8.54
N ALA A 143 5.12 -0.32 8.92
CA ALA A 143 4.01 -1.02 8.26
C ALA A 143 2.72 -0.22 8.29
N GLN A 144 2.34 0.28 9.47
CA GLN A 144 1.12 1.07 9.66
C GLN A 144 1.17 2.34 8.81
N ARG A 145 2.30 3.06 8.87
CA ARG A 145 2.53 4.24 8.04
C ARG A 145 2.39 3.94 6.56
N LEU A 146 3.04 2.88 6.08
CA LEU A 146 2.95 2.46 4.68
C LEU A 146 1.51 2.14 4.29
N LEU A 147 0.80 1.28 5.04
CA LEU A 147 -0.57 0.88 4.72
C LEU A 147 -1.54 2.06 4.72
N GLN A 148 -1.44 2.95 5.71
CA GLN A 148 -2.27 4.16 5.78
C GLN A 148 -2.03 5.06 4.57
N THR A 149 -0.76 5.30 4.23
CA THR A 149 -0.40 6.16 3.09
C THR A 149 -0.85 5.55 1.76
N LEU A 150 -0.70 4.25 1.55
CA LEU A 150 -1.20 3.60 0.32
C LEU A 150 -2.73 3.68 0.24
N ALA A 151 -3.42 3.47 1.35
CA ALA A 151 -4.87 3.58 1.42
C ALA A 151 -5.36 5.01 1.12
N ASP A 152 -4.68 6.03 1.63
CA ASP A 152 -5.00 7.44 1.34
C ASP A 152 -4.67 7.82 -0.11
N LEU A 153 -3.54 7.36 -0.66
CA LEU A 153 -3.16 7.58 -2.05
C LEU A 153 -4.15 6.97 -3.04
N LEU A 154 -4.87 5.90 -2.68
CA LEU A 154 -5.91 5.26 -3.49
C LEU A 154 -7.18 6.11 -3.68
N PHE A 155 -7.33 7.18 -2.89
CA PHE A 155 -8.42 8.16 -2.98
C PHE A 155 -7.91 9.60 -3.15
N CYS A 156 -6.65 9.76 -3.55
CA CYS A 156 -6.03 11.06 -3.81
C CYS A 156 -6.57 11.69 -5.11
N PRO A 157 -7.23 12.86 -5.06
CA PRO A 157 -7.68 13.57 -6.25
C PRO A 157 -6.54 13.89 -7.21
N ASP A 158 -6.83 13.84 -8.50
CA ASP A 158 -5.91 14.09 -9.62
C ASP A 158 -4.69 13.15 -9.69
N PHE A 159 -4.65 12.12 -8.83
CA PHE A 159 -3.67 11.05 -8.85
C PHE A 159 -4.30 9.68 -9.09
N THR A 160 -5.27 9.29 -8.26
CA THR A 160 -6.00 8.01 -8.38
C THR A 160 -7.50 8.20 -8.51
N VAL A 161 -8.06 9.37 -8.20
CA VAL A 161 -9.49 9.68 -8.43
C VAL A 161 -9.64 11.02 -9.14
N SER A 162 -10.71 11.21 -9.89
CA SER A 162 -10.96 12.49 -10.58
C SER A 162 -11.39 13.55 -9.56
N SER A 163 -10.76 14.72 -9.57
CA SER A 163 -11.18 15.83 -8.72
C SER A 163 -12.59 16.31 -9.05
N LYS A 164 -13.41 16.57 -8.02
CA LYS A 164 -14.78 17.10 -8.17
C LYS A 164 -14.82 18.63 -8.27
N LYS A 165 -13.68 19.33 -8.16
CA LYS A 165 -13.67 20.79 -8.17
C LYS A 165 -14.17 21.37 -9.49
N LYS A 166 -15.15 22.27 -9.40
CA LYS A 166 -15.31 23.34 -10.39
C LYS A 166 -14.24 24.39 -10.12
N LYS A 167 -13.37 24.64 -11.12
CA LYS A 167 -12.38 25.74 -11.20
C LYS A 167 -12.63 26.87 -10.18
N GLY A 168 -11.99 26.76 -9.02
CA GLY A 168 -12.02 27.71 -7.90
C GLY A 168 -10.65 27.67 -7.21
N PRO A 169 -10.29 28.66 -6.37
CA PRO A 169 -8.90 28.94 -6.01
C PRO A 169 -8.15 27.72 -5.45
N ASP A 170 -6.89 27.61 -5.87
CA ASP A 170 -5.94 26.49 -5.72
C ASP A 170 -5.55 26.18 -4.26
N ASN A 171 -6.50 25.99 -3.35
CA ASN A 171 -6.19 25.41 -2.05
C ASN A 171 -6.27 23.89 -2.17
N PRO A 172 -5.18 23.14 -1.91
CA PRO A 172 -5.24 21.69 -1.89
C PRO A 172 -6.26 21.21 -0.87
N GLU A 173 -7.08 20.22 -1.25
CA GLU A 173 -7.94 19.55 -0.28
C GLU A 173 -7.04 18.69 0.59
N ASP A 174 -7.09 18.88 1.91
CA ASP A 174 -6.38 18.01 2.83
C ASP A 174 -6.97 16.61 2.69
N ILE A 175 -6.17 15.66 2.19
CA ILE A 175 -6.57 14.26 2.01
C ILE A 175 -7.17 13.69 3.28
N HIS A 176 -6.72 14.12 4.45
CA HIS A 176 -7.25 13.63 5.71
C HIS A 176 -8.67 14.13 6.03
N THR A 177 -9.21 15.10 5.29
CA THR A 177 -10.58 15.63 5.47
C THR A 177 -11.55 15.22 4.36
N ILE A 178 -11.05 14.60 3.29
CA ILE A 178 -11.87 14.16 2.16
C ILE A 178 -12.74 12.97 2.58
N ASP A 179 -14.05 13.09 2.38
CA ASP A 179 -14.95 11.94 2.42
C ASP A 179 -14.63 11.03 1.22
N SER A 180 -13.90 9.96 1.45
CA SER A 180 -13.46 9.07 0.39
C SER A 180 -14.61 8.23 -0.20
N CYS A 181 -15.76 8.16 0.49
CA CYS A 181 -16.97 7.54 -0.07
C CYS A 181 -17.57 8.33 -1.23
N GLU A 182 -17.18 9.59 -1.40
CA GLU A 182 -17.54 10.38 -2.56
C GLU A 182 -16.79 9.99 -3.84
N TYR A 183 -15.70 9.21 -3.71
CA TYR A 183 -14.76 8.91 -4.77
C TYR A 183 -14.69 7.42 -5.13
N ILE A 184 -15.80 6.69 -4.92
CA ILE A 184 -15.91 5.27 -5.30
C ILE A 184 -15.58 5.09 -6.80
N TRP A 185 -14.77 4.09 -7.11
CA TRP A 185 -14.15 3.95 -8.43
C TRP A 185 -15.10 3.54 -9.55
N GLU A 186 -16.24 2.95 -9.21
CA GLU A 186 -17.23 2.42 -10.15
C GLU A 186 -18.62 2.36 -9.52
N ALA A 187 -19.67 2.41 -10.36
CA ALA A 187 -21.05 2.24 -9.91
C ALA A 187 -21.31 0.82 -9.36
N GLY A 188 -22.21 0.73 -8.39
CA GLY A 188 -22.58 -0.51 -7.72
C GLY A 188 -22.99 -0.25 -6.26
N VAL A 189 -22.46 -1.06 -5.35
CA VAL A 189 -22.71 -0.94 -3.91
C VAL A 189 -22.24 0.42 -3.41
N GLY A 190 -23.14 1.17 -2.77
CA GLY A 190 -22.85 2.49 -2.20
C GLY A 190 -22.58 3.61 -3.21
N CYS A 191 -22.72 3.36 -4.52
CA CYS A 191 -22.50 4.40 -5.54
C CYS A 191 -23.38 4.19 -6.77
N ALA A 192 -24.26 5.16 -7.06
CA ALA A 192 -25.24 5.04 -8.15
C ALA A 192 -24.68 5.40 -9.54
N HIS A 193 -23.53 6.08 -9.62
CA HIS A 193 -23.02 6.62 -10.88
C HIS A 193 -21.53 6.35 -11.04
N SER A 194 -21.15 5.91 -12.24
CA SER A 194 -19.75 5.69 -12.59
C SER A 194 -19.02 7.02 -12.74
N PRO A 195 -17.83 7.20 -12.11
CA PRO A 195 -16.97 8.33 -12.41
C PRO A 195 -16.42 8.24 -13.83
N VAL A 196 -15.86 9.35 -14.33
CA VAL A 196 -15.20 9.37 -15.65
C VAL A 196 -14.00 8.43 -15.64
N HIS A 197 -13.93 7.51 -16.60
CA HIS A 197 -12.82 6.59 -16.75
C HIS A 197 -11.52 7.33 -17.10
N SER A 198 -10.45 7.04 -16.35
CA SER A 198 -9.10 7.56 -16.56
C SER A 198 -8.10 6.41 -16.53
N PRO A 199 -7.50 6.01 -17.67
CA PRO A 199 -6.49 4.96 -17.71
C PRO A 199 -5.26 5.26 -16.85
N SER A 200 -4.93 6.54 -16.65
CA SER A 200 -3.82 6.95 -15.78
C SER A 200 -4.13 6.63 -14.32
N ASN A 201 -5.35 6.95 -13.87
CA ASN A 201 -5.78 6.66 -12.50
C ASN A 201 -5.83 5.15 -12.26
N ASP A 202 -6.36 4.39 -13.21
CA ASP A 202 -6.43 2.93 -13.12
C ASP A 202 -5.03 2.30 -13.07
N ARG A 203 -4.06 2.84 -13.81
CA ARG A 203 -2.66 2.42 -13.72
C ARG A 203 -2.06 2.70 -12.34
N HIS A 204 -2.25 3.90 -11.79
CA HIS A 204 -1.75 4.23 -10.45
C HIS A 204 -2.37 3.34 -9.37
N ARG A 205 -3.70 3.15 -9.41
CA ARG A 205 -4.41 2.22 -8.52
C ARG A 205 -3.83 0.82 -8.62
N THR A 206 -3.65 0.30 -9.84
CA THR A 206 -3.10 -1.04 -10.08
C THR A 206 -1.74 -1.23 -9.41
N GLU A 207 -0.83 -0.25 -9.56
CA GLU A 207 0.51 -0.34 -8.96
C GLU A 207 0.45 -0.30 -7.43
N ILE A 208 -0.42 0.53 -6.84
CA ILE A 208 -0.62 0.58 -5.39
C ILE A 208 -1.24 -0.73 -4.86
N LEU A 209 -2.24 -1.28 -5.53
CA LEU A 209 -2.84 -2.56 -5.16
C LEU A 209 -1.82 -3.71 -5.22
N LYS A 210 -0.91 -3.69 -6.20
CA LYS A 210 0.20 -4.67 -6.29
C LYS A 210 1.17 -4.56 -5.12
N LEU A 211 1.45 -3.35 -4.63
CA LEU A 211 2.24 -3.17 -3.41
C LEU A 211 1.50 -3.69 -2.18
N LEU A 212 0.20 -3.43 -2.05
CA LEU A 212 -0.61 -3.98 -0.95
C LEU A 212 -0.57 -5.52 -0.96
N LEU A 213 -0.73 -6.15 -2.12
CA LEU A 213 -0.57 -7.61 -2.28
C LEU A 213 0.83 -8.08 -1.88
N ALA A 214 1.89 -7.34 -2.25
CA ALA A 214 3.24 -7.64 -1.82
C ALA A 214 3.36 -7.57 -0.29
N CYS A 215 2.82 -6.56 0.39
CA CYS A 215 2.78 -6.48 1.85
C CYS A 215 2.05 -7.68 2.48
N PHE A 216 0.93 -8.11 1.89
CA PHE A 216 0.11 -9.21 2.42
C PHE A 216 0.72 -10.60 2.16
N SER A 217 1.71 -10.69 1.27
CA SER A 217 2.34 -11.95 0.87
C SER A 217 3.36 -12.51 1.87
N GLU A 218 3.57 -11.86 3.03
CA GLU A 218 4.56 -12.27 4.04
C GLU A 218 4.51 -13.78 4.37
N THR A 219 3.30 -14.35 4.48
CA THR A 219 3.09 -15.76 4.83
C THR A 219 3.63 -16.74 3.77
N ILE A 220 3.76 -16.32 2.50
CA ILE A 220 4.29 -17.14 1.41
C ILE A 220 5.79 -17.44 1.61
N TYR A 221 6.51 -16.53 2.28
CA TYR A 221 7.94 -16.64 2.54
C TYR A 221 8.27 -17.34 3.86
N MET A 222 7.24 -17.78 4.60
CA MET A 222 7.42 -18.49 5.85
C MET A 222 7.57 -20.00 5.60
N LYS A 223 8.48 -20.64 6.32
CA LYS A 223 8.55 -22.11 6.33
C LYS A 223 7.26 -22.67 6.95
N PRO A 224 6.66 -23.74 6.39
CA PRO A 224 5.51 -24.38 7.01
C PRO A 224 5.87 -24.83 8.44
N SER A 225 5.32 -24.15 9.44
CA SER A 225 5.48 -24.47 10.85
C SER A 225 4.12 -24.44 11.53
N ILE A 226 3.99 -25.16 12.64
CA ILE A 226 2.76 -25.13 13.47
C ILE A 226 2.46 -23.69 13.93
N GLU A 227 3.49 -22.86 14.09
CA GLU A 227 3.39 -21.44 14.42
C GLU A 227 2.65 -20.61 13.35
N LEU A 228 2.62 -21.04 12.08
CA LEU A 228 1.89 -20.33 11.02
C LEU A 228 0.37 -20.30 11.30
N GLN A 229 -0.14 -21.30 12.00
CA GLN A 229 -1.55 -21.34 12.43
C GLN A 229 -1.83 -20.39 13.61
N SER A 230 -0.78 -19.98 14.33
CA SER A 230 -0.87 -19.11 15.52
C SER A 230 -0.45 -17.66 15.26
N TYR A 231 0.19 -17.36 14.13
CA TYR A 231 0.62 -16.00 13.77
C TYR A 231 -0.33 -15.39 12.72
N PRO A 232 -1.26 -14.52 13.13
CA PRO A 232 -2.11 -13.83 12.18
C PRO A 232 -1.29 -12.84 11.35
N ASN A 233 -1.67 -12.67 10.08
CA ASN A 233 -1.02 -11.71 9.18
C ASN A 233 -1.32 -10.28 9.65
N LYS A 234 -0.33 -9.64 10.31
CA LYS A 234 -0.48 -8.30 10.88
C LYS A 234 -0.83 -7.25 9.84
N TRP A 235 -0.31 -7.40 8.61
CA TRP A 235 -0.61 -6.48 7.51
C TRP A 235 -2.09 -6.51 7.16
N LEU A 236 -2.67 -7.70 7.00
CA LEU A 236 -4.09 -7.87 6.72
C LEU A 236 -4.97 -7.44 7.89
N ASN A 237 -4.57 -7.79 9.12
CA ASN A 237 -5.32 -7.39 10.31
C ASN A 237 -5.43 -5.87 10.44
N TYR A 238 -4.31 -5.15 10.30
CA TYR A 238 -4.35 -3.69 10.33
C TYR A 238 -5.14 -3.11 9.15
N PHE A 239 -4.90 -3.63 7.94
CA PHE A 239 -5.53 -3.08 6.74
C PHE A 239 -7.06 -3.24 6.73
N THR A 240 -7.58 -4.28 7.36
CA THR A 240 -9.01 -4.58 7.45
C THR A 240 -9.64 -4.16 8.78
N SER A 241 -8.89 -3.51 9.67
CA SER A 241 -9.41 -3.01 10.96
C SER A 241 -10.08 -1.64 10.81
N SER A 242 -10.72 -1.19 11.89
CA SER A 242 -11.25 0.17 12.03
C SER A 242 -10.17 1.25 12.04
N ASP A 243 -8.89 0.90 12.22
CA ASP A 243 -7.79 1.87 12.20
C ASP A 243 -7.52 2.38 10.79
N ASN A 244 -7.84 1.57 9.77
CA ASN A 244 -7.84 2.00 8.39
C ASN A 244 -9.18 2.66 8.04
N ARG A 245 -9.22 4.00 8.10
CA ARG A 245 -10.40 4.80 7.73
C ARG A 245 -10.90 4.55 6.30
N GLN A 246 -10.02 4.10 5.40
CA GLN A 246 -10.33 3.89 3.98
C GLN A 246 -10.96 2.51 3.70
N THR A 247 -11.16 1.69 4.74
CA THR A 247 -11.67 0.32 4.59
C THR A 247 -13.01 0.27 3.86
N LEU A 248 -13.98 1.10 4.23
CA LEU A 248 -15.30 1.12 3.57
C LEU A 248 -15.23 1.58 2.10
N PRO A 249 -14.68 2.77 1.76
CA PRO A 249 -14.61 3.23 0.38
C PRO A 249 -13.75 2.32 -0.50
N LEU A 250 -12.72 1.68 0.08
CA LEU A 250 -11.92 0.71 -0.65
C LEU A 250 -12.70 -0.57 -0.92
N PHE A 251 -13.39 -1.13 0.07
CA PHE A 251 -14.22 -2.31 -0.12
C PHE A 251 -15.26 -2.11 -1.23
N THR A 252 -16.01 -1.00 -1.19
CA THR A 252 -17.02 -0.67 -2.21
C THR A 252 -16.39 -0.42 -3.58
N SER A 253 -15.23 0.24 -3.64
CA SER A 253 -14.53 0.46 -4.92
C SER A 253 -14.02 -0.83 -5.55
N LEU A 254 -13.44 -1.74 -4.76
CA LEU A 254 -12.94 -3.02 -5.23
C LEU A 254 -14.08 -3.91 -5.74
N ILE A 255 -15.16 -4.03 -4.97
CA ILE A 255 -16.29 -4.89 -5.34
C ILE A 255 -16.97 -4.35 -6.61
N ASN A 256 -17.19 -3.04 -6.70
CA ASN A 256 -17.84 -2.44 -7.86
C ASN A 256 -16.97 -2.57 -9.12
N ILE A 257 -15.65 -2.36 -9.04
CA ILE A 257 -14.75 -2.54 -10.19
C ILE A 257 -14.75 -3.99 -10.67
N VAL A 258 -14.71 -4.97 -9.76
CA VAL A 258 -14.66 -6.39 -10.15
C VAL A 258 -15.97 -6.85 -10.77
N PHE A 259 -17.12 -6.50 -10.18
CA PHE A 259 -18.41 -7.00 -10.64
C PHE A 259 -19.05 -6.19 -11.77
N SER A 260 -18.65 -4.93 -11.97
CA SER A 260 -19.11 -4.10 -13.10
C SER A 260 -18.20 -4.23 -14.33
N TYR A 261 -17.10 -4.98 -14.26
CA TYR A 261 -16.19 -5.16 -15.39
C TYR A 261 -16.79 -6.04 -16.48
N ASP A 262 -16.80 -5.51 -17.71
CA ASP A 262 -17.22 -6.22 -18.92
C ASP A 262 -16.04 -6.27 -19.94
N PRO A 263 -15.32 -7.40 -20.03
CA PRO A 263 -14.20 -7.56 -20.96
C PRO A 263 -14.63 -7.70 -22.43
N VAL A 264 -15.91 -8.00 -22.70
CA VAL A 264 -16.41 -8.24 -24.06
C VAL A 264 -16.90 -6.94 -24.68
N GLY A 265 -17.59 -6.12 -23.90
CA GLY A 265 -18.27 -4.94 -24.38
C GLY A 265 -19.35 -5.29 -25.42
N TYR A 266 -19.61 -4.38 -26.35
CA TYR A 266 -20.71 -4.54 -27.32
C TYR A 266 -20.37 -5.37 -28.58
N LEU A 267 -19.09 -5.66 -28.86
CA LEU A 267 -18.65 -6.29 -30.12
C LEU A 267 -17.76 -7.52 -29.88
N PRO A 268 -17.99 -8.65 -30.58
CA PRO A 268 -17.10 -9.80 -30.50
C PRO A 268 -15.71 -9.47 -31.05
N TYR A 269 -14.67 -10.08 -30.46
CA TYR A 269 -13.26 -9.88 -30.82
C TYR A 269 -12.69 -8.48 -30.56
N ASN A 270 -13.28 -7.71 -29.65
CA ASN A 270 -12.82 -6.36 -29.28
C ASN A 270 -11.32 -6.31 -28.91
N TYR A 271 -10.80 -7.37 -28.28
CA TYR A 271 -9.40 -7.53 -27.88
C TYR A 271 -8.39 -7.55 -29.05
N LEU A 272 -8.84 -7.77 -30.29
CA LEU A 272 -7.98 -7.65 -31.48
C LEU A 272 -7.78 -6.20 -31.93
N LEU A 273 -8.72 -5.32 -31.55
CA LEU A 273 -8.78 -3.94 -32.02
C LEU A 273 -8.38 -2.93 -30.94
N PHE A 274 -8.59 -3.27 -29.66
CA PHE A 274 -8.36 -2.38 -28.53
C PHE A 274 -7.63 -3.09 -27.40
N THR A 275 -6.72 -2.37 -26.75
CA THR A 275 -6.07 -2.81 -25.53
C THR A 275 -6.97 -2.48 -24.35
N ASP A 276 -7.35 -3.49 -23.57
CA ASP A 276 -8.05 -3.27 -22.32
C ASP A 276 -7.09 -2.68 -21.28
N THR A 277 -7.32 -1.42 -20.90
CA THR A 277 -6.50 -0.73 -19.90
C THR A 277 -6.98 -0.93 -18.47
N ARG A 278 -8.17 -1.51 -18.28
CA ARG A 278 -8.83 -1.69 -16.98
C ARG A 278 -8.69 -3.12 -16.45
N GLU A 279 -8.53 -4.11 -17.32
CA GLU A 279 -8.25 -5.51 -16.96
C GLU A 279 -7.17 -5.66 -15.85
N PRO A 280 -6.00 -4.99 -15.94
CA PRO A 280 -4.98 -5.14 -14.89
C PRO A 280 -5.40 -4.63 -13.52
N LEU A 281 -6.26 -3.60 -13.47
CA LEU A 281 -6.83 -3.09 -12.23
C LEU A 281 -7.82 -4.09 -11.65
N VAL A 282 -8.68 -4.66 -12.49
CA VAL A 282 -9.70 -5.63 -12.08
C VAL A 282 -9.05 -6.89 -11.52
N GLU A 283 -7.98 -7.38 -12.17
CA GLU A 283 -7.21 -8.52 -11.68
C GLU A 283 -6.62 -8.25 -10.28
N ALA A 284 -5.94 -7.10 -10.11
CA ALA A 284 -5.36 -6.73 -8.83
C ALA A 284 -6.44 -6.53 -7.75
N ALA A 285 -7.59 -5.95 -8.11
CA ALA A 285 -8.72 -5.76 -7.19
C ALA A 285 -9.34 -7.08 -6.75
N ALA A 286 -9.53 -8.03 -7.67
CA ALA A 286 -10.04 -9.36 -7.38
C ALA A 286 -9.08 -10.14 -6.46
N GLN A 287 -7.78 -10.09 -6.73
CA GLN A 287 -6.75 -10.68 -5.88
C GLN A 287 -6.77 -10.09 -4.47
N LEU A 288 -6.87 -8.75 -4.36
CA LEU A 288 -6.91 -8.07 -3.07
C LEU A 288 -8.17 -8.47 -2.27
N LEU A 289 -9.34 -8.52 -2.92
CA LEU A 289 -10.57 -8.99 -2.30
C LEU A 289 -10.47 -10.43 -1.80
N CYS A 290 -9.87 -11.35 -2.59
CA CYS A 290 -9.69 -12.73 -2.15
C CYS A 290 -8.84 -12.78 -0.87
N VAL A 291 -7.67 -12.13 -0.87
CA VAL A 291 -6.75 -12.18 0.27
C VAL A 291 -7.34 -11.50 1.51
N THR A 292 -8.06 -10.38 1.35
CA THR A 292 -8.70 -9.70 2.49
C THR A 292 -9.91 -10.48 3.02
N LEU A 293 -10.68 -11.16 2.19
CA LEU A 293 -11.84 -11.96 2.63
C LEU A 293 -11.44 -13.33 3.22
N ASP A 294 -10.33 -13.91 2.75
CA ASP A 294 -9.80 -15.18 3.28
C ASP A 294 -9.20 -15.04 4.68
N ASN A 295 -8.80 -13.82 5.08
CA ASN A 295 -8.28 -13.53 6.41
C ASN A 295 -9.40 -13.51 7.47
N SER A 296 -9.95 -14.68 7.79
CA SER A 296 -10.93 -14.81 8.87
C SER A 296 -10.20 -14.69 10.21
N SER A 297 -10.59 -13.72 11.05
CA SER A 297 -10.10 -13.59 12.42
C SER A 297 -10.58 -14.70 13.37
N SER A 298 -11.27 -15.72 12.83
CA SER A 298 -11.80 -16.90 13.54
C SER A 298 -10.73 -17.69 14.31
N SER A 299 -9.48 -17.68 13.85
CA SER A 299 -8.36 -18.39 14.50
C SER A 299 -7.97 -17.80 15.86
N ILE A 300 -8.39 -16.56 16.18
CA ILE A 300 -8.16 -15.95 17.51
C ILE A 300 -9.21 -16.44 18.53
N ASN A 301 -10.44 -16.72 18.08
CA ASN A 301 -11.56 -17.05 18.99
C ASN A 301 -11.57 -18.51 19.48
N GLU A 302 -10.96 -19.45 18.74
CA GLU A 302 -10.91 -20.87 19.18
C GLU A 302 -9.94 -21.10 20.35
N HIS A 303 -8.84 -20.34 20.45
CA HIS A 303 -7.87 -20.50 21.55
C HIS A 303 -8.31 -19.84 22.87
N ILE A 304 -9.14 -18.79 22.80
CA ILE A 304 -9.67 -18.13 24.01
C ILE A 304 -10.82 -18.94 24.60
N SER A 305 -11.64 -19.59 23.76
CA SER A 305 -12.80 -20.37 24.18
C SER A 305 -12.45 -21.70 24.85
N SER A 306 -11.23 -22.23 24.69
CA SER A 306 -10.76 -23.40 25.44
C SER A 306 -10.26 -23.08 26.86
N SER A 307 -10.18 -21.79 27.25
CA SER A 307 -9.47 -21.36 28.46
C SER A 307 -10.34 -20.68 29.52
N SER A 308 -11.61 -20.36 29.25
CA SER A 308 -12.43 -19.55 30.15
C SER A 308 -13.89 -20.00 30.23
N SER A 309 -14.12 -21.09 30.96
CA SER A 309 -15.44 -21.43 31.48
C SER A 309 -15.79 -20.57 32.71
N SER A 310 -16.30 -19.35 32.52
CA SER A 310 -17.22 -18.67 33.46
C SER A 310 -17.64 -17.27 33.02
N THR A 311 -18.93 -17.13 32.74
CA THR A 311 -19.82 -16.00 33.10
C THR A 311 -19.38 -14.56 32.76
N SER A 312 -19.87 -14.02 31.64
CA SER A 312 -20.73 -12.82 31.58
C SER A 312 -20.97 -12.41 30.11
N LYS A 313 -22.25 -12.41 29.70
CA LYS A 313 -22.69 -11.75 28.47
C LYS A 313 -22.66 -10.23 28.71
N MET A 314 -21.49 -9.63 28.54
CA MET A 314 -21.34 -8.20 28.31
C MET A 314 -20.78 -8.08 26.88
N SER A 315 -21.36 -7.22 26.05
CA SER A 315 -20.94 -7.00 24.67
C SER A 315 -19.48 -6.54 24.63
N ILE A 316 -18.56 -7.47 24.38
CA ILE A 316 -17.19 -7.16 24.03
C ILE A 316 -17.24 -6.63 22.60
N GLY A 317 -16.76 -5.40 22.44
CA GLY A 317 -16.71 -4.69 21.17
C GLY A 317 -15.97 -5.48 20.10
N ASP A 318 -16.37 -5.19 18.88
CA ASP A 318 -15.93 -5.71 17.58
C ASP A 318 -14.45 -5.38 17.25
N GLU A 319 -13.55 -5.35 18.24
CA GLU A 319 -12.14 -4.85 18.15
C GLU A 319 -11.17 -5.81 17.43
N GLY A 320 -11.68 -6.83 16.75
CA GLY A 320 -10.85 -7.81 16.02
C GLY A 320 -11.53 -8.40 14.78
N SER A 321 -12.62 -7.81 14.32
CA SER A 321 -13.32 -8.29 13.14
C SER A 321 -12.76 -7.66 11.88
N ASN A 322 -12.53 -8.51 10.89
CA ASN A 322 -12.19 -8.08 9.55
C ASN A 322 -13.39 -7.33 8.95
N LEU A 323 -13.25 -6.01 8.78
CA LEU A 323 -14.34 -5.16 8.32
C LEU A 323 -14.79 -5.48 6.89
N PHE A 324 -13.91 -6.03 6.02
CA PHE A 324 -14.31 -6.46 4.68
C PHE A 324 -15.33 -7.59 4.76
N ILE A 325 -15.12 -8.58 5.63
CA ILE A 325 -16.07 -9.67 5.88
C ILE A 325 -17.38 -9.12 6.46
N ASN A 326 -17.29 -8.18 7.41
CA ASN A 326 -18.46 -7.53 8.00
C ASN A 326 -19.29 -6.78 6.96
N TYR A 327 -18.66 -5.99 6.08
CA TYR A 327 -19.35 -5.26 5.01
C TYR A 327 -19.98 -6.22 4.01
N LEU A 328 -19.26 -7.26 3.57
CA LEU A 328 -19.79 -8.29 2.68
C LEU A 328 -21.06 -8.95 3.25
N SER A 329 -21.08 -9.24 4.55
CA SER A 329 -22.24 -9.85 5.22
C SER A 329 -23.50 -8.96 5.24
N ARG A 330 -23.37 -7.66 4.95
CA ARG A 330 -24.45 -6.67 5.02
C ARG A 330 -24.98 -6.23 3.65
N ILE A 331 -24.32 -6.60 2.53
CA ILE A 331 -24.71 -6.15 1.18
C ILE A 331 -26.17 -6.51 0.83
N HIS A 332 -26.70 -7.62 1.35
CA HIS A 332 -28.06 -8.09 1.07
C HIS A 332 -29.15 -7.50 1.98
N ARG A 333 -28.81 -6.57 2.88
CA ARG A 333 -29.81 -5.93 3.72
C ARG A 333 -30.33 -4.70 2.99
N ASP A 334 -31.62 -4.68 2.69
CA ASP A 334 -32.32 -3.59 1.98
C ASP A 334 -32.31 -2.22 2.71
N ASP A 335 -31.58 -2.09 3.84
CA ASP A 335 -31.62 -0.97 4.78
C ASP A 335 -30.28 -0.18 4.85
N LEU A 336 -29.58 0.04 3.73
CA LEU A 336 -28.42 0.95 3.67
C LEU A 336 -28.75 2.26 2.94
#